data_AF-A0A931Q9M5-F1
#
_entry.id   AF-A0A931Q9M5-F1
#
_cell.length_a   1.000
_cell.length_b   1.000
_cell.length_c   1.000
_cell.angle_alpha   90.00
_cell.angle_beta   90.00
_cell.angle_gamma   90.00
#
_symmetry.space_group_name_H-M   'P 1'
#
loop_
_entity.id
_entity.type
_entity.pdbx_description
1 polymer ?
#
loop_
_entity_poly.entity_id
_entity_poly.type
_entity_poly.pdbx_seq_one_letter_code
_entity_poly.pdbx_strand_id
1 'polypeptide(L)'
;MPDDYEIAVDFMDMTNDRHLWARAADARPGLELSIGRHVVVGDEDADPKVARIVAIDADGNVELEVLPGSVESHSDLLAPA
;
A
#
# COMPACT_ATOMS: atom_id res chain seq x y z
N MET A 1 -3.11 14.41 7.10
CA MET A 1 -1.66 14.73 7.21
C MET A 1 -0.92 13.66 6.43
N PRO A 2 0.07 13.98 5.58
CA PRO A 2 0.77 13.05 4.69
C PRO A 2 1.67 12.02 5.42
N ASP A 3 1.42 11.80 6.70
CA ASP A 3 2.20 10.93 7.58
C ASP A 3 1.48 9.62 7.94
N ASP A 4 0.20 9.48 7.55
CA ASP A 4 -0.61 8.31 7.93
C ASP A 4 -0.40 7.10 7.02
N TYR A 5 0.06 7.32 5.78
CA TYR A 5 0.29 6.27 4.79
C TYR A 5 1.62 6.44 4.05
N GLU A 6 2.11 5.33 3.50
CA GLU A 6 3.37 5.24 2.75
C GLU A 6 3.14 5.34 1.24
N ILE A 7 2.00 4.88 0.73
CA ILE A 7 1.66 4.95 -0.70
C ILE A 7 0.23 5.49 -0.83
N ALA A 8 0.05 6.51 -1.67
CA ALA A 8 -1.28 6.99 -2.03
C ALA A 8 -1.91 6.01 -3.04
N VAL A 9 -3.14 5.59 -2.78
CA VAL A 9 -3.86 4.62 -3.63
C VAL A 9 -5.28 5.07 -3.90
N ASP A 10 -5.78 4.77 -5.09
CA ASP A 10 -7.20 4.97 -5.41
C ASP A 10 -7.96 3.68 -5.12
N PHE A 11 -8.71 3.65 -4.01
CA PHE A 11 -9.51 2.49 -3.64
C PHE A 11 -10.69 2.21 -4.59
N MET A 12 -11.09 3.16 -5.45
CA MET A 12 -12.12 2.89 -6.46
C MET A 12 -11.60 2.02 -7.60
N ASP A 13 -10.29 1.95 -7.81
CA ASP A 13 -9.63 1.04 -8.75
C ASP A 13 -9.43 -0.38 -8.17
N MET A 14 -9.84 -0.62 -6.92
CA MET A 14 -9.68 -1.92 -6.28
C MET A 14 -10.47 -3.02 -7.00
N THR A 15 -9.77 -4.09 -7.37
CA THR A 15 -10.38 -5.30 -7.92
C THR A 15 -11.09 -6.10 -6.82
N ASN A 16 -12.08 -6.93 -7.18
CA ASN A 16 -12.81 -7.79 -6.23
C ASN A 16 -11.88 -8.68 -5.37
N ASP A 17 -10.71 -9.04 -5.86
CA ASP A 17 -9.70 -9.84 -5.16
C ASP A 17 -8.88 -9.03 -4.12
N ARG A 18 -9.23 -7.75 -3.89
CA ARG A 18 -8.49 -6.78 -3.05
C ARG A 18 -7.11 -6.42 -3.59
N HIS A 19 -6.94 -6.58 -4.90
CA HIS A 19 -5.74 -6.16 -5.62
C HIS A 19 -5.94 -4.75 -6.14
N LEU A 20 -4.89 -3.94 -6.05
CA LEU A 20 -4.91 -2.53 -6.41
C LEU A 20 -3.60 -2.17 -7.08
N TRP A 21 -3.68 -1.32 -8.10
CA TRP A 21 -2.52 -0.83 -8.82
C TRP A 21 -2.20 0.59 -8.38
N ALA A 22 -0.98 0.78 -7.87
CA ALA A 22 -0.47 2.10 -7.51
C ALA A 22 0.78 2.42 -8.34
N ARG A 23 1.16 3.69 -8.44
CA ARG A 23 2.44 4.03 -9.05
C ARG A 23 3.50 4.10 -7.97
N ALA A 24 4.72 3.67 -8.30
CA ALA A 24 5.88 3.89 -7.44
C ALA A 24 6.13 5.38 -7.17
N ALA A 25 5.66 6.27 -8.06
CA ALA A 25 5.71 7.72 -7.88
C ALA A 25 4.75 8.25 -6.78
N ASP A 26 3.68 7.52 -6.47
CA ASP A 26 2.73 7.83 -5.39
C ASP A 26 3.24 7.36 -4.02
N ALA A 27 4.35 6.61 -3.99
CA ALA A 27 5.02 6.21 -2.77
C ALA A 27 5.80 7.37 -2.15
N ARG A 28 5.90 7.37 -0.81
CA ARG A 28 6.71 8.36 -0.10
C ARG A 28 8.18 8.31 -0.55
N PRO A 29 8.82 9.47 -0.73
CA PRO A 29 10.22 9.53 -1.13
C PRO A 29 11.11 8.85 -0.07
N GLY A 30 11.93 7.90 -0.51
CA GLY A 30 12.78 7.09 0.37
C GLY A 30 12.15 5.77 0.84
N LEU A 31 10.91 5.48 0.44
CA LEU A 31 10.32 4.16 0.65
C LEU A 31 10.96 3.13 -0.30
N GLU A 32 11.46 2.04 0.27
CA GLU A 32 11.98 0.93 -0.52
C GLU A 32 10.83 -0.03 -0.90
N LEU A 33 10.43 0.02 -2.17
CA LEU A 33 9.40 -0.84 -2.75
C LEU A 33 9.99 -2.22 -3.05
N SER A 34 9.74 -3.17 -2.16
CA SER A 34 10.24 -4.55 -2.26
C SER A 34 9.09 -5.55 -2.29
N ILE A 35 9.12 -6.49 -3.23
CA ILE A 35 8.09 -7.54 -3.32
C ILE A 35 8.08 -8.36 -2.02
N GLY A 36 6.88 -8.56 -1.46
CA GLY A 36 6.64 -9.21 -0.16
C GLY A 36 6.63 -8.25 1.03
N ARG A 37 6.99 -6.98 0.86
CA ARG A 37 6.93 -5.95 1.91
C ARG A 37 5.47 -5.53 2.17
N HIS A 38 5.15 -5.31 3.44
CA HIS A 38 3.89 -4.69 3.86
C HIS A 38 4.10 -3.18 3.98
N VAL A 39 3.14 -2.43 3.45
CA VAL A 39 3.14 -0.97 3.42
C VAL A 39 1.76 -0.46 3.79
N VAL A 40 1.69 0.71 4.39
CA VAL A 40 0.42 1.38 4.62
C VAL A 40 0.02 2.13 3.36
N VAL A 41 -1.16 1.80 2.84
CA VAL A 41 -1.78 2.48 1.71
C VAL A 41 -2.95 3.31 2.21
N GLY A 42 -3.09 4.52 1.69
CA GLY A 42 -4.15 5.43 2.11
C GLY A 42 -4.61 6.32 0.99
N ASP A 43 -5.77 6.90 1.20
CA ASP A 43 -6.39 7.86 0.32
C ASP A 43 -6.89 9.05 1.16
N GLU A 44 -7.05 10.21 0.57
CA GLU A 44 -7.55 11.38 1.31
C GLU A 44 -9.03 11.25 1.70
N ASP A 45 -9.81 10.44 0.98
CA ASP A 45 -11.23 10.20 1.22
C ASP A 45 -11.51 8.88 1.99
N ALA A 46 -10.49 8.09 2.33
CA ALA A 46 -10.66 6.80 2.99
C ALA A 46 -9.65 6.51 4.11
N ASP A 47 -10.09 5.71 5.09
CA ASP A 47 -9.20 5.21 6.14
C ASP A 47 -8.05 4.35 5.55
N PRO A 48 -6.81 4.57 5.99
CA PRO A 48 -5.67 3.81 5.50
C PRO A 48 -5.77 2.33 5.86
N LYS A 49 -5.15 1.51 5.02
CA LYS A 49 -5.14 0.05 5.09
C LYS A 49 -3.72 -0.46 4.90
N VAL A 50 -3.46 -1.69 5.32
CA VAL A 50 -2.17 -2.33 5.01
C VAL A 50 -2.31 -3.07 3.71
N ALA A 51 -1.34 -2.89 2.82
CA ALA A 51 -1.21 -3.67 1.61
C ALA A 51 0.15 -4.35 1.56
N ARG A 52 0.20 -5.49 0.88
CA ARG A 52 1.43 -6.20 0.57
C ARG A 52 1.80 -5.95 -0.88
N ILE A 53 3.05 -5.58 -1.13
CA ILE A 53 3.59 -5.48 -2.48
C ILE A 53 3.71 -6.89 -3.05
N VAL A 54 2.93 -7.21 -4.08
CA VAL A 54 2.93 -8.55 -4.71
C VAL A 54 3.69 -8.57 -6.03
N ALA A 55 3.69 -7.46 -6.77
CA ALA A 55 4.47 -7.31 -8.00
C ALA A 55 4.85 -5.85 -8.24
N ILE A 56 5.91 -5.64 -9.03
CA ILE A 56 6.31 -4.34 -9.54
C ILE A 56 6.57 -4.51 -11.04
N ASP A 57 5.84 -3.78 -11.86
CA ASP A 57 5.98 -3.79 -13.31
C ASP A 57 7.14 -2.89 -13.78
N ALA A 58 7.66 -3.15 -14.99
CA ALA A 58 8.74 -2.38 -15.59
C ALA A 58 8.39 -0.90 -15.83
N ASP A 59 7.10 -0.58 -15.95
CA ASP A 59 6.59 0.79 -16.07
C ASP A 59 6.59 1.55 -14.72
N GLY A 60 6.94 0.86 -13.61
CA GLY A 60 6.96 1.43 -12.26
C GLY A 60 5.59 1.39 -11.58
N ASN A 61 4.66 0.58 -12.08
CA ASN A 61 3.40 0.29 -11.40
C ASN A 61 3.63 -0.82 -10.37
N VAL A 62 3.06 -0.65 -9.19
CA VAL A 62 3.16 -1.57 -8.06
C VAL A 62 1.80 -2.21 -7.87
N GLU A 63 1.75 -3.53 -7.97
CA GLU A 63 0.57 -4.30 -7.61
C GLU A 63 0.60 -4.55 -6.09
N LEU A 64 -0.50 -4.16 -5.45
CA LEU A 64 -0.68 -4.17 -4.02
C LEU A 64 -1.88 -5.05 -3.68
N GLU A 65 -1.68 -5.98 -2.76
CA GLU A 65 -2.76 -6.79 -2.18
C GLU A 65 -3.15 -6.20 -0.83
N VAL A 66 -4.34 -5.60 -0.74
CA VAL A 66 -4.84 -4.98 0.48
C VAL A 66 -5.37 -6.02 1.45
N LEU A 67 -4.85 -5.99 2.67
CA LEU A 67 -5.24 -6.88 3.74
C LEU A 67 -6.59 -6.45 4.36
N PRO A 68 -7.42 -7.42 4.79
CA PRO A 68 -8.70 -7.11 5.40
C PRO A 68 -8.46 -6.66 6.85
N GLY A 69 -8.80 -5.41 7.15
CA GLY A 69 -8.72 -4.86 8.51
C GLY A 69 -8.10 -3.46 8.52
N SER A 70 -7.91 -2.92 9.72
CA SER A 70 -7.28 -1.61 9.93
C SER A 70 -5.77 -1.74 10.05
N VAL A 71 -5.06 -0.63 9.86
CA VAL A 71 -3.61 -0.53 10.11
C VAL A 71 -3.27 -0.99 11.53
N GLU A 72 -4.03 -0.58 12.53
CA GLU A 72 -3.83 -0.96 13.94
C GLU A 72 -3.83 -2.48 14.17
N SER A 73 -4.64 -3.23 13.42
CA SER A 73 -4.68 -4.69 13.51
C SER A 73 -3.44 -5.37 12.91
N HIS A 74 -2.72 -4.66 12.05
CA HIS A 74 -1.56 -5.16 11.32
C HIS A 74 -0.27 -4.44 11.69
N SER A 75 -0.28 -3.61 12.75
CA SER A 75 0.92 -2.91 13.25
C SER A 75 2.08 -3.86 13.56
N ASP A 76 1.79 -5.11 13.94
CA ASP A 76 2.77 -6.18 14.15
C ASP A 76 3.56 -6.52 12.87
N LEU A 77 2.94 -6.41 11.69
CA LEU A 77 3.57 -6.70 10.38
C LEU A 77 4.36 -5.52 9.82
N LEU A 78 4.12 -4.31 10.34
CA LEU A 78 4.74 -3.06 9.90
C LEU A 78 5.99 -2.70 10.70
N ALA A 79 6.20 -3.33 11.86
CA ALA A 79 7.40 -3.13 12.66
C ALA A 79 8.59 -3.87 12.02
N PRO A 80 9.76 -3.20 11.84
CA PRO A 80 10.98 -3.91 11.53
C PRO A 80 11.37 -4.78 12.73
N ALA A 81 11.67 -6.07 12.46
CA ALA A 81 12.28 -6.98 13.43
C ALA A 81 13.65 -6.47 13.92
#